data_AF-A0A7W0YH83-F1
#
_entry.id   AF-A0A7W0YH83-F1
#
_cell.length_a   1.000
_cell.length_b   1.000
_cell.length_c   1.000
_cell.angle_alpha   90.00
_cell.angle_beta   90.00
_cell.angle_gamma   90.00
#
_symmetry.space_group_name_H-M   'P 1'
#
loop_
_entity.id
_entity.type
_entity.pdbx_description
1 polymer ?
#
loop_
_entity_poly.entity_id
_entity_poly.type
_entity_poly.pdbx_seq_one_letter_code
_entity_poly.pdbx_strand_id
1 'polypeptide(L)'
;MREGAREEGGSTAERRAEPDPAALHPLPERDPRVALVLGALAYGERCGAERSSEAVRLAPDNRSRLVQQQVADREWRNCALIEARLHELGGEGETDRFRPFFDAFFQRTRPGDWVE
;
A
#
# COMPACT_ATOMS: atom_id res chain seq x y z
N MET A 1 -40.71 6.26 -53.61
CA MET A 1 -39.91 7.18 -52.77
C MET A 1 -40.36 7.03 -51.32
N ARG A 2 -39.76 6.09 -50.59
CA ARG A 2 -39.73 6.03 -49.11
C ARG A 2 -38.43 5.29 -48.77
N GLU A 3 -37.45 6.07 -48.37
CA GLU A 3 -36.08 5.62 -48.08
C GLU A 3 -36.02 5.16 -46.62
N GLY A 4 -35.48 3.96 -46.40
CA GLY A 4 -35.30 3.39 -45.07
C GLY A 4 -34.15 4.07 -44.35
N ALA A 5 -34.44 4.67 -43.20
CA ALA A 5 -33.41 5.11 -42.27
C ALA A 5 -32.89 3.89 -41.50
N ARG A 6 -31.65 3.50 -41.80
CA ARG A 6 -30.86 2.60 -40.95
C ARG A 6 -30.45 3.37 -39.69
N GLU A 7 -30.84 2.86 -38.54
CA GLU A 7 -30.29 3.25 -37.25
C GLU A 7 -28.85 2.74 -37.16
N GLU A 8 -27.87 3.64 -37.20
CA GLU A 8 -26.50 3.32 -36.85
C GLU A 8 -26.36 3.31 -35.32
N GLY A 9 -26.19 2.10 -34.79
CA GLY A 9 -25.81 1.85 -33.40
C GLY A 9 -24.43 2.43 -33.10
N GLY A 10 -24.40 3.65 -32.58
CA GLY A 10 -23.24 4.21 -31.91
C GLY A 10 -23.11 3.62 -30.51
N SER A 11 -22.45 2.46 -30.40
CA SER A 11 -21.97 1.94 -29.12
C SER A 11 -20.99 2.95 -28.53
N THR A 12 -21.51 3.81 -27.65
CA THR A 12 -20.70 4.74 -26.86
C THR A 12 -20.10 3.93 -25.73
N ALA A 13 -19.09 3.12 -26.05
CA ALA A 13 -18.16 2.65 -25.05
C ALA A 13 -17.47 3.91 -24.51
N GLU A 14 -17.88 4.33 -23.31
CA GLU A 14 -17.22 5.37 -22.53
C GLU A 14 -15.74 5.01 -22.42
N ARG A 15 -14.93 5.55 -23.33
CA ARG A 15 -13.48 5.59 -23.17
C ARG A 15 -13.26 6.31 -21.85
N ARG A 16 -12.87 5.57 -20.82
CA ARG A 16 -12.33 6.15 -19.58
C ARG A 16 -11.19 7.06 -20.00
N ALA A 17 -11.46 8.36 -20.07
CA ALA A 17 -10.46 9.33 -20.47
C ALA A 17 -9.29 9.19 -19.50
N GLU A 18 -8.11 8.91 -20.04
CA GLU A 18 -6.88 8.97 -19.27
C GLU A 18 -6.79 10.41 -18.72
N PRO A 19 -6.62 10.59 -17.41
CA PRO A 19 -6.56 11.92 -16.84
C PRO A 19 -5.44 12.70 -17.52
N ASP A 20 -5.74 13.94 -17.90
CA ASP A 20 -4.74 14.84 -18.47
C ASP A 20 -3.52 14.89 -17.51
N PRO A 21 -2.31 14.53 -17.97
CA PRO A 21 -1.11 14.61 -17.13
C PRO A 21 -0.86 16.04 -16.62
N ALA A 22 -1.41 17.08 -17.26
CA ALA A 22 -1.38 18.45 -16.78
C ALA A 22 -2.41 18.75 -15.67
N ALA A 23 -3.44 17.92 -15.51
CA ALA A 23 -4.37 17.98 -14.37
C ALA A 23 -3.79 17.37 -13.10
N LEU A 24 -2.68 16.62 -13.21
CA LEU A 24 -1.84 16.30 -12.06
C LEU A 24 -1.08 17.58 -11.68
N HIS A 25 -1.75 18.44 -10.92
CA HIS A 25 -1.10 19.60 -10.33
C HIS A 25 0.14 19.12 -9.57
N PRO A 26 1.33 19.69 -9.83
CA PRO A 26 2.51 19.36 -9.04
C PRO A 26 2.17 19.69 -7.58
N LEU A 27 2.15 18.65 -6.75
CA LEU A 27 1.97 18.84 -5.32
C LEU A 27 3.13 19.73 -4.84
N PRO A 28 2.88 20.69 -3.94
CA PRO A 28 3.97 21.42 -3.31
C PRO A 28 4.96 20.41 -2.72
N GLU A 29 6.26 20.73 -2.73
CA GLU A 29 7.33 19.87 -2.21
C GLU A 29 7.02 19.29 -0.81
N ARG A 30 6.17 19.98 -0.04
CA ARG A 30 5.61 19.54 1.23
C ARG A 30 4.08 19.66 1.26
N ASP A 31 3.39 18.77 0.54
CA ASP A 31 1.95 18.59 0.72
C ASP A 31 1.66 17.79 2.01
N PRO A 32 0.93 18.35 3.00
CA PRO A 32 0.58 17.63 4.23
C PRO A 32 -0.20 16.33 3.99
N ARG A 33 -0.90 16.20 2.86
CA ARG A 33 -1.60 14.96 2.48
C ARG A 33 -0.62 13.83 2.17
N VAL A 34 0.56 14.14 1.65
CA VAL A 34 1.62 13.16 1.40
C VAL A 34 2.18 12.66 2.73
N ALA A 35 2.42 13.57 3.68
CA ALA A 35 2.84 13.19 5.03
C ALA A 35 1.80 12.31 5.75
N LEU A 36 0.50 12.62 5.58
CA LEU A 36 -0.60 11.81 6.13
C LEU A 36 -0.59 10.38 5.57
N VAL A 37 -0.47 10.22 4.24
CA VAL A 37 -0.40 8.90 3.60
C VAL A 37 0.86 8.14 4.03
N LEU A 38 2.00 8.82 4.08
CA LEU A 38 3.26 8.22 4.54
C LEU A 38 3.21 7.85 6.02
N GLY A 39 2.49 8.58 6.87
CA GLY A 39 2.26 8.22 8.27
C GLY A 39 1.48 6.91 8.42
N ALA A 40 0.44 6.73 7.60
CA ALA A 40 -0.31 5.47 7.55
C ALA A 40 0.57 4.31 7.06
N LEU A 41 1.31 4.52 5.97
CA LEU A 41 2.21 3.51 5.40
C LEU A 41 3.33 3.16 6.36
N ALA A 42 4.00 4.12 6.98
CA ALA A 42 5.08 3.89 7.92
C ALA A 42 4.65 3.02 9.10
N TYR A 43 3.48 3.30 9.68
CA TYR A 43 2.98 2.50 10.79
C TYR A 43 2.60 1.07 10.33
N GLY A 44 1.88 0.95 9.21
CA GLY A 44 1.47 -0.35 8.67
C GLY A 44 2.66 -1.22 8.25
N GLU A 45 3.66 -0.64 7.60
CA GLU A 45 4.88 -1.32 7.14
C GLU A 45 5.72 -1.81 8.31
N ARG A 46 5.81 -1.04 9.40
CA ARG A 46 6.47 -1.50 10.63
C ARG A 46 5.79 -2.74 11.20
N CYS A 47 4.46 -2.71 11.34
CA CYS A 47 3.69 -3.87 11.79
C CYS A 47 3.85 -5.06 10.82
N GLY A 48 3.88 -4.81 9.51
CA GLY A 48 4.12 -5.82 8.48
C GLY A 48 5.50 -6.47 8.59
N ALA A 49 6.55 -5.67 8.78
CA ALA A 49 7.92 -6.14 8.94
C ALA A 49 8.12 -6.96 10.22
N GLU A 50 7.54 -6.51 11.33
CA GLU A 50 7.48 -7.28 12.58
C GLU A 50 6.76 -8.61 12.35
N ARG A 51 5.56 -8.59 11.76
CA ARG A 51 4.79 -9.81 11.46
C ARG A 51 5.55 -10.78 10.56
N SER A 52 6.19 -10.27 9.51
CA SER A 52 6.97 -11.08 8.58
C SER A 52 8.15 -11.75 9.28
N SER A 53 8.78 -11.04 10.23
CA SER A 53 9.85 -11.58 11.07
C SER A 53 9.34 -12.66 12.03
N GLU A 54 8.15 -12.49 12.60
CA GLU A 54 7.51 -13.53 13.42
C GLU A 54 7.17 -14.78 12.61
N ALA A 55 6.70 -14.61 11.37
CA ALA A 55 6.32 -15.70 10.47
C ALA A 55 7.49 -16.62 10.08
N VAL A 56 8.74 -16.14 10.16
CA VAL A 56 9.94 -16.99 9.97
C VAL A 56 9.92 -18.20 10.90
N ARG A 57 9.40 -18.04 12.13
CA ARG A 57 9.33 -19.14 13.10
C ARG A 57 8.30 -20.20 12.74
N LEU A 58 7.27 -19.84 11.98
CA LEU A 58 6.19 -20.75 11.57
C LEU A 58 6.63 -21.69 10.43
N ALA A 59 7.69 -21.33 9.69
CA ALA A 59 8.15 -22.10 8.54
C ALA A 59 8.44 -23.58 8.88
N PRO A 60 7.89 -24.54 8.11
CA PRO A 60 7.91 -25.96 8.46
C PRO A 60 9.29 -26.62 8.25
N ASP A 61 10.15 -26.01 7.44
CA ASP A 61 11.46 -26.54 7.08
C ASP A 61 12.50 -25.42 6.85
N ASN A 62 13.77 -25.80 6.75
CA ASN A 62 14.88 -24.85 6.60
C ASN A 62 14.83 -24.05 5.31
N ARG A 63 14.38 -24.66 4.20
CA ARG A 63 14.28 -23.97 2.91
C ARG A 63 13.21 -22.89 2.98
N SER A 64 12.03 -23.24 3.46
CA SER A 64 10.90 -22.31 3.64
C SER A 64 11.24 -21.19 4.63
N ARG A 65 11.99 -21.51 5.69
CA ARG A 65 12.50 -20.52 6.66
C ARG A 65 13.45 -19.51 6.02
N LEU A 66 14.37 -19.95 5.17
CA LEU A 66 15.29 -19.06 4.46
C LEU A 66 14.54 -18.12 3.51
N VAL A 67 13.53 -18.63 2.80
CA VAL A 67 12.67 -17.78 1.93
C VAL A 67 11.91 -16.76 2.77
N GLN A 68 11.29 -17.18 3.89
CA GLN A 68 10.56 -16.28 4.76
C GLN A 68 11.47 -15.21 5.38
N GLN A 69 12.72 -15.56 5.74
CA GLN A 69 13.69 -14.61 6.24
C GLN A 69 14.02 -13.54 5.20
N GLN A 70 14.18 -13.91 3.92
CA GLN A 70 14.41 -12.94 2.85
C GLN A 70 13.24 -11.97 2.67
N VAL A 71 12.01 -12.44 2.88
CA VAL A 71 10.81 -11.58 2.89
C VAL A 71 10.88 -10.61 4.06
N ALA A 72 11.14 -11.09 5.27
CA ALA A 72 11.28 -10.25 6.47
C ALA A 72 12.36 -9.16 6.29
N ASP A 73 13.53 -9.52 5.74
CA ASP A 73 14.63 -8.59 5.47
C ASP A 73 14.25 -7.53 4.41
N ARG A 74 13.36 -7.87 3.46
CA ARG A 74 12.83 -6.92 2.49
C ARG A 74 11.82 -5.97 3.13
N GLU A 75 10.92 -6.47 3.95
CA GLU A 75 9.92 -5.62 4.63
C GLU A 75 10.60 -4.60 5.57
N TRP A 76 11.64 -5.00 6.31
CA TRP A 76 12.40 -4.04 7.12
C TRP A 76 13.08 -2.94 6.29
N ARG A 77 13.60 -3.28 5.10
CA ARG A 77 14.16 -2.28 4.18
C ARG A 77 13.09 -1.32 3.66
N ASN A 78 11.91 -1.82 3.31
CA ASN A 78 10.80 -0.98 2.85
C ASN A 78 10.34 -0.03 3.97
N CYS A 79 10.14 -0.57 5.18
CA CYS A 79 9.80 0.20 6.38
C CYS A 79 10.79 1.34 6.60
N ALA A 80 12.09 1.05 6.58
CA ALA A 80 13.14 2.05 6.77
C ALA A 80 13.10 3.17 5.71
N LEU A 81 12.84 2.84 4.44
CA LEU A 81 12.73 3.85 3.37
C LEU A 81 11.53 4.78 3.56
N ILE A 82 10.39 4.22 3.98
CA ILE A 82 9.16 4.98 4.20
C ILE A 82 9.29 5.88 5.44
N GLU A 83 9.85 5.36 6.53
CA GLU A 83 10.14 6.13 7.75
C GLU A 83 11.11 7.27 7.47
N ALA A 84 12.18 7.02 6.71
CA ALA A 84 13.13 8.06 6.31
C ALA A 84 12.44 9.17 5.50
N ARG A 85 11.59 8.78 4.54
CA ARG A 85 10.85 9.77 3.73
C ARG A 85 9.84 10.55 4.55
N LEU A 86 9.17 9.91 5.52
CA LEU A 86 8.26 10.59 6.44
C LEU A 86 8.99 11.63 7.29
N HIS A 87 10.18 11.27 7.80
CA HIS A 87 11.02 12.17 8.58
C HIS A 87 11.50 13.39 7.77
N GLU A 88 11.90 13.22 6.50
CA GLU A 88 12.27 14.34 5.62
C GLU A 88 11.15 15.38 5.44
N LEU A 89 9.90 14.93 5.55
CA LEU A 89 8.70 15.76 5.45
C LEU A 89 8.23 16.32 6.81
N GLY A 90 8.82 15.89 7.93
CA GLY A 90 8.42 16.29 9.29
C GLY A 90 7.04 15.76 9.70
N GLY A 91 6.66 14.59 9.16
CA GLY A 91 5.34 13.99 9.34
C GLY A 91 5.25 12.91 10.42
N GLU A 92 6.23 12.78 11.31
CA GLU A 92 6.33 11.65 12.24
C GLU A 92 5.09 11.49 13.14
N GLY A 93 4.46 12.61 13.50
CA GLY A 93 3.22 12.63 14.28
C GLY A 93 2.00 12.02 13.57
N GLU A 94 2.04 11.87 12.24
CA GLU A 94 0.95 11.23 11.49
C GLU A 94 0.86 9.72 11.80
N THR A 95 1.93 9.07 12.24
CA THR A 95 1.92 7.64 12.59
C THR A 95 0.99 7.34 13.78
N ASP A 96 0.98 8.21 14.80
CA ASP A 96 0.13 8.05 16.00
C ASP A 96 -1.36 8.04 15.67
N ARG A 97 -1.76 8.78 14.63
CA ARG A 97 -3.14 8.86 14.16
C ARG A 97 -3.65 7.53 13.61
N PHE A 98 -2.78 6.76 12.97
CA PHE A 98 -3.15 5.49 12.32
C PHE A 98 -2.93 4.27 13.21
N ARG A 99 -2.08 4.38 14.23
CA ARG A 99 -1.80 3.33 15.21
C ARG A 99 -3.02 2.49 15.62
N PRO A 100 -4.11 3.06 16.18
CA PRO A 100 -5.20 2.24 16.72
C PRO A 100 -5.89 1.37 15.66
N PHE A 101 -5.90 1.78 14.39
CA PHE A 101 -6.54 1.03 13.32
C PHE A 101 -5.69 -0.16 12.89
N PHE A 102 -4.38 0.06 12.71
CA PHE A 102 -3.45 -1.01 12.38
C PHE A 102 -3.27 -1.97 13.54
N ASP A 103 -3.15 -1.48 14.78
CA ASP A 103 -3.11 -2.34 15.97
C ASP A 103 -4.31 -3.27 16.02
N ALA A 104 -5.52 -2.73 15.84
CA ALA A 104 -6.74 -3.53 15.83
C ALA A 104 -6.77 -4.55 14.69
N PHE A 105 -6.29 -4.20 13.50
CA PHE A 105 -6.17 -5.10 12.36
C PHE A 105 -5.18 -6.24 12.66
N PHE A 106 -3.93 -5.92 12.97
CA PHE A 106 -2.86 -6.91 13.19
C PHE A 106 -3.11 -7.80 14.41
N GLN A 107 -3.82 -7.32 15.43
CA GLN A 107 -4.27 -8.16 16.55
C GLN A 107 -5.28 -9.24 16.12
N ARG A 108 -6.13 -8.94 15.13
CA ARG A 108 -7.20 -9.84 14.66
C ARG A 108 -6.80 -10.72 13.47
N THR A 109 -5.66 -10.43 12.84
CA THR A 109 -5.14 -11.16 11.67
C THR A 109 -3.82 -11.88 11.97
N ARG A 110 -3.64 -12.35 13.21
CA ARG A 110 -2.48 -13.17 13.55
C ARG A 110 -2.59 -14.52 12.83
N PRO A 111 -1.58 -14.92 12.03
CA PRO A 111 -1.62 -16.21 11.35
C PRO A 111 -1.54 -17.33 12.38
N GLY A 112 -2.35 -18.37 12.19
CA GLY A 112 -2.35 -19.58 13.01
C GLY A 112 -1.26 -20.58 12.60
N ASP A 113 -0.84 -20.54 11.34
CA ASP A 113 0.22 -21.38 10.79
C ASP A 113 1.04 -20.62 9.72
N TRP A 114 1.91 -21.33 8.99
CA TRP A 114 2.77 -20.73 7.97
C TRP A 114 2.09 -20.54 6.60
N VAL A 115 0.97 -21.22 6.35
CA VAL A 115 0.26 -21.16 5.06
C VAL A 115 -0.63 -19.90 4.99
N GLU A 116 -1.15 -19.45 6.13
CA GLU A 116 -1.87 -18.18 6.31
C GLU A 116 -0.96 -16.94 6.20
#